data_AF-A0A2V9PCL2-F1
#
_entry.id   AF-A0A2V9PCL2-F1
#
_cell.length_a   1.000
_cell.length_b   1.000
_cell.length_c   1.000
_cell.angle_alpha   90.00
_cell.angle_beta   90.00
_cell.angle_gamma   90.00
#
_symmetry.space_group_name_H-M   'P 1'
#
loop_
_entity.id
_entity.type
_entity.pdbx_description
1 polymer ?
#
loop_
_entity_poly.entity_id
_entity_poly.type
_entity_poly.pdbx_seq_one_letter_code
_entity_poly.pdbx_strand_id
1 'polypeptide(L)'
;MTILFLNGMLPNTVPLLFGELFTAVLYDDIAIDPGSPKMRRSLARHLHRVKAKITKIIATHAHEEHIGNLNWLSEVTGAPIYVSEMTARFLTPFKKLPWVRATIIGQPPNLKQPFYLLGETVETESGPLQVIATPGHCDDHIVLYDPKEKVLLAGDAFMGSYFATPNPDVDSRKWLVSLERLMELDVEILVEGHGHIHTLRADIPDFPGMVIRQDPKVAISQKLDYLRWLREQIDVGFQERLPVRVIEASCFPWGRRSSWESCATDECIRLLSLGHFSRTELVRSFVRTNDDQLPTVYEVRISGGDWPPCH
;
A
#
# COMPACT_ATOMS: atom_id res chain seq x y z
N MET A 1 17.28 8.11 -9.49
CA MET A 1 16.17 7.78 -8.56
C MET A 1 16.61 8.10 -7.13
N THR A 2 15.71 8.69 -6.33
CA THR A 2 15.93 9.04 -4.91
C THR A 2 14.69 8.65 -4.11
N ILE A 3 14.85 7.87 -3.05
CA ILE A 3 13.75 7.48 -2.14
C ILE A 3 13.79 8.36 -0.89
N LEU A 4 12.68 9.01 -0.57
CA LEU A 4 12.56 9.89 0.58
C LEU A 4 11.74 9.21 1.67
N PHE A 5 12.42 8.70 2.70
CA PHE A 5 11.75 8.17 3.89
C PHE A 5 11.10 9.29 4.69
N LEU A 6 9.77 9.28 4.76
CA LEU A 6 8.99 10.35 5.35
C LEU A 6 8.68 10.05 6.82
N ASN A 7 8.85 11.06 7.67
CA ASN A 7 8.62 10.95 9.10
C ASN A 7 7.50 11.90 9.57
N GLY A 8 6.76 11.49 10.59
CA GLY A 8 5.82 12.34 11.34
C GLY A 8 5.63 11.81 12.75
N MET A 9 5.36 12.65 13.75
CA MET A 9 5.34 12.19 15.15
C MET A 9 4.36 11.03 15.40
N LEU A 10 3.14 11.13 14.87
CA LEU A 10 2.11 10.08 14.93
C LEU A 10 2.20 9.10 13.75
N PRO A 11 2.48 9.52 12.51
CA PRO A 11 2.77 8.57 11.44
C PRO A 11 3.89 7.60 11.80
N ASN A 12 4.93 8.02 12.53
CA ASN A 12 6.03 7.13 12.97
C ASN A 12 5.60 6.06 13.97
N THR A 13 4.48 6.25 14.68
CA THR A 13 3.93 5.16 15.50
C THR A 13 3.32 4.07 14.63
N VAL A 14 2.99 4.36 13.36
CA VAL A 14 2.46 3.38 12.39
C VAL A 14 3.56 2.41 11.96
N PRO A 15 4.76 2.79 11.49
CA PRO A 15 5.89 1.87 11.34
C PRO A 15 6.26 1.12 12.63
N LEU A 16 6.09 1.74 13.81
CA LEU A 16 6.30 1.04 15.09
C LEU A 16 5.23 -0.01 15.40
N LEU A 17 4.02 0.12 14.84
CA LEU A 17 2.88 -0.79 15.04
C LEU A 17 2.72 -1.81 13.88
N PHE A 18 3.07 -1.41 12.66
CA PHE A 18 2.86 -2.14 11.40
C PHE A 18 4.17 -2.51 10.68
N GLY A 19 5.33 -2.00 11.12
CA GLY A 19 6.64 -2.34 10.57
C GLY A 19 7.04 -1.60 9.28
N GLU A 20 6.17 -0.76 8.72
CA GLU A 20 6.33 -0.22 7.38
C GLU A 20 6.63 1.28 7.38
N LEU A 21 7.68 1.70 6.63
CA LEU A 21 8.04 3.11 6.45
C LEU A 21 7.32 3.69 5.24
N PHE A 22 6.77 4.89 5.36
CA PHE A 22 6.18 5.57 4.21
C PHE A 22 7.25 6.34 3.42
N THR A 23 7.17 6.30 2.10
CA THR A 23 8.15 6.95 1.24
C THR A 23 7.48 7.84 0.19
N ALA A 24 8.23 8.84 -0.26
CA ALA A 24 7.98 9.50 -1.54
C ALA A 24 9.15 9.17 -2.47
N VAL A 25 8.87 8.80 -3.71
CA VAL A 25 9.91 8.44 -4.68
C VAL A 25 10.09 9.58 -5.66
N LEU A 26 11.34 10.03 -5.83
CA LEU A 26 11.73 10.91 -6.92
C LEU A 26 12.42 10.07 -7.99
N TYR A 27 11.76 9.90 -9.12
CA TYR A 27 12.33 9.20 -10.28
C TYR A 27 12.49 10.22 -11.39
N ASP A 28 13.71 10.40 -11.90
CA ASP A 28 13.98 11.40 -12.93
C ASP A 28 13.45 12.81 -12.53
N ASP A 29 12.47 13.36 -13.27
CA ASP A 29 11.79 14.63 -12.99
C ASP A 29 10.38 14.48 -12.39
N ILE A 30 10.00 13.27 -11.96
CA ILE A 30 8.70 12.96 -11.38
C ILE A 30 8.78 12.69 -9.87
N ALA A 31 7.77 13.17 -9.13
CA ALA A 31 7.57 12.84 -7.73
C ALA A 31 6.35 11.94 -7.58
N ILE A 32 6.51 10.80 -6.91
CA ILE A 32 5.50 9.76 -6.74
C ILE A 32 5.15 9.64 -5.27
N ASP A 33 3.85 9.58 -4.97
CA ASP A 33 3.28 9.35 -3.64
C ASP A 33 3.86 10.30 -2.58
N PRO A 34 3.51 11.60 -2.61
CA PRO A 34 4.12 12.62 -1.75
C PRO A 34 3.73 12.52 -0.26
N GLY A 35 3.24 11.37 0.19
CA GLY A 35 2.98 11.12 1.59
C GLY A 35 1.68 11.75 2.11
N SER A 36 1.33 11.36 3.33
CA SER A 36 0.20 11.89 4.09
C SER A 36 0.35 13.36 4.53
N PRO A 37 -0.75 14.03 4.91
CA PRO A 37 -0.70 15.43 5.38
C PRO A 37 0.20 15.62 6.62
N LYS A 38 0.32 14.58 7.47
CA LYS A 38 1.13 14.62 8.70
C LYS A 38 2.63 14.50 8.42
N MET A 39 3.01 14.08 7.22
CA MET A 39 4.40 13.91 6.80
C MET A 39 4.98 15.11 6.03
N ARG A 40 4.15 16.12 5.75
CA ARG A 40 4.52 17.31 4.95
C ARG A 40 5.81 17.99 5.41
N ARG A 41 6.01 18.16 6.72
CA ARG A 41 7.23 18.79 7.26
C ARG A 41 8.48 17.97 6.93
N SER A 42 8.38 16.65 6.92
CA SER A 42 9.50 15.80 6.52
C SER A 42 9.76 15.85 5.03
N LEU A 43 8.69 15.79 4.21
CA LEU A 43 8.81 15.96 2.76
C LEU A 43 9.48 17.30 2.40
N ALA A 44 9.02 18.41 2.98
CA ALA A 44 9.59 19.74 2.74
C ALA A 44 11.10 19.81 3.05
N ARG A 45 11.54 19.20 4.17
CA ARG A 45 12.97 19.15 4.54
C ARG A 45 13.79 18.35 3.53
N HIS A 46 13.26 17.22 3.05
CA HIS A 46 13.93 16.40 2.05
C HIS A 46 14.02 17.14 0.71
N LEU A 47 12.93 17.73 0.23
CA LEU A 47 12.91 18.50 -1.01
C LEU A 47 13.91 19.66 -0.99
N HIS A 48 14.01 20.39 0.14
CA HIS A 48 15.01 21.45 0.30
C HIS A 48 16.47 20.94 0.22
N ARG A 49 16.73 19.70 0.65
CA ARG A 49 18.07 19.10 0.64
C ARG A 49 18.44 18.55 -0.73
N VAL A 50 17.53 17.80 -1.37
CA VAL A 50 17.79 17.15 -2.66
C VAL A 50 17.77 18.17 -3.80
N LYS A 51 16.97 19.25 -3.68
CA LYS A 51 16.81 20.29 -4.72
C LYS A 51 16.48 19.70 -6.09
N ALA A 52 15.71 18.61 -6.12
CA ALA A 52 15.27 17.97 -7.35
C ALA A 52 14.35 18.90 -8.14
N LYS A 53 14.49 18.90 -9.47
CA LYS A 53 13.54 19.52 -10.39
C LYS A 53 12.37 18.56 -10.55
N ILE A 54 11.20 18.95 -10.07
CA ILE A 54 9.97 18.16 -10.19
C ILE A 54 9.10 18.84 -11.25
N THR A 55 8.81 18.14 -12.34
CA THR A 55 7.91 18.64 -13.40
C THR A 55 6.56 17.94 -13.40
N LYS A 56 6.44 16.76 -12.77
CA LYS A 56 5.17 16.04 -12.61
C LYS A 56 5.06 15.42 -11.23
N ILE A 57 3.84 15.35 -10.74
CA ILE A 57 3.50 14.67 -9.48
C ILE A 57 2.52 13.56 -9.82
N ILE A 58 2.78 12.34 -9.36
CA ILE A 58 1.99 11.16 -9.64
C ILE A 58 1.53 10.53 -8.32
N ALA A 59 0.31 10.01 -8.30
CA ALA A 59 -0.14 9.09 -7.26
C ALA A 59 -0.30 7.68 -7.85
N THR A 60 0.21 6.66 -7.16
CA THR A 60 -0.01 5.26 -7.53
C THR A 60 -1.45 4.83 -7.25
N HIS A 61 -2.05 5.33 -6.16
CA HIS A 61 -3.43 5.04 -5.77
C HIS A 61 -3.95 6.02 -4.70
N ALA A 62 -5.22 5.91 -4.32
CA ALA A 62 -5.92 6.88 -3.49
C ALA A 62 -5.77 6.73 -1.96
N HIS A 63 -4.91 5.84 -1.43
CA HIS A 63 -4.75 5.73 0.03
C HIS A 63 -4.05 6.96 0.62
N GLU A 64 -4.51 7.40 1.78
CA GLU A 64 -4.19 8.71 2.34
C GLU A 64 -2.72 8.92 2.72
N GLU A 65 -2.01 7.82 2.97
CA GLU A 65 -0.59 7.78 3.28
C GLU A 65 0.27 8.18 2.09
N HIS A 66 -0.27 8.11 0.86
CA HIS A 66 0.42 8.43 -0.39
C HIS A 66 0.00 9.78 -0.98
N ILE A 67 -1.29 10.13 -0.88
CA ILE A 67 -1.86 11.26 -1.63
C ILE A 67 -2.02 12.57 -0.85
N GLY A 68 -1.77 12.54 0.46
CA GLY A 68 -2.07 13.64 1.38
C GLY A 68 -1.40 14.98 1.08
N ASN A 69 -0.34 14.99 0.29
CA ASN A 69 0.39 16.20 -0.10
C ASN A 69 0.36 16.50 -1.60
N LEU A 70 -0.47 15.84 -2.43
CA LEU A 70 -0.53 16.12 -3.88
C LEU A 70 -0.73 17.61 -4.19
N ASN A 71 -1.80 18.20 -3.66
CA ASN A 71 -2.11 19.62 -3.86
C ASN A 71 -0.98 20.53 -3.36
N TRP A 72 -0.45 20.26 -2.17
CA TRP A 72 0.60 21.07 -1.56
C TRP A 72 1.89 21.00 -2.38
N LEU A 73 2.28 19.80 -2.84
CA LEU A 73 3.48 19.62 -3.63
C LEU A 73 3.35 20.33 -4.98
N SER A 74 2.18 20.29 -5.61
CA SER A 74 1.89 21.04 -6.84
C SER A 74 1.99 22.55 -6.62
N GLU A 75 1.42 23.07 -5.54
CA GLU A 75 1.49 24.50 -5.20
C GLU A 75 2.94 24.98 -4.99
N VAL A 76 3.81 24.18 -4.36
CA VAL A 76 5.20 24.61 -4.08
C VAL A 76 6.18 24.37 -5.23
N THR A 77 5.90 23.42 -6.13
CA THR A 77 6.78 23.11 -7.28
C THR A 77 6.30 23.74 -8.58
N GLY A 78 5.02 24.08 -8.68
CA GLY A 78 4.36 24.42 -9.95
C GLY A 78 4.10 23.21 -10.85
N ALA A 79 4.44 21.99 -10.42
CA ALA A 79 4.28 20.79 -11.22
C ALA A 79 2.81 20.34 -11.30
N PRO A 80 2.29 20.01 -12.49
CA PRO A 80 0.99 19.37 -12.65
C PRO A 80 0.90 18.00 -11.96
N ILE A 81 -0.30 17.69 -11.46
CA ILE A 81 -0.64 16.40 -10.86
C ILE A 81 -1.23 15.49 -11.92
N TYR A 82 -0.77 14.24 -11.97
CA TYR A 82 -1.29 13.17 -12.80
C TYR A 82 -1.78 12.02 -11.94
N VAL A 83 -2.98 11.52 -12.23
CA VAL A 83 -3.60 10.41 -11.51
C VAL A 83 -4.36 9.51 -12.50
N SER A 84 -4.62 8.25 -12.12
CA SER A 84 -5.54 7.42 -12.89
C SER A 84 -6.96 8.01 -12.85
N GLU A 85 -7.81 7.65 -13.82
CA GLU A 85 -9.22 8.08 -13.81
C GLU A 85 -9.95 7.62 -12.54
N MET A 86 -9.66 6.41 -12.05
CA MET A 86 -10.30 5.87 -10.86
C MET A 86 -9.80 6.58 -9.59
N THR A 87 -8.50 6.84 -9.50
CA THR A 87 -7.92 7.63 -8.41
C THR A 87 -8.55 9.03 -8.38
N ALA A 88 -8.68 9.71 -9.54
CA ALA A 88 -9.35 11.00 -9.60
C ALA A 88 -10.76 10.96 -9.00
N ARG A 89 -11.57 9.95 -9.36
CA ARG A 89 -12.93 9.76 -8.81
C ARG A 89 -12.91 9.59 -7.29
N PHE A 90 -11.94 8.86 -6.74
CA PHE A 90 -11.80 8.68 -5.29
C PHE A 90 -11.31 9.94 -4.56
N LEU A 91 -10.59 10.84 -5.24
CA LEU A 91 -10.11 12.09 -4.65
C LEU A 91 -11.09 13.27 -4.83
N THR A 92 -12.20 13.10 -5.58
CA THR A 92 -13.18 14.16 -5.88
C THR A 92 -14.66 13.71 -5.71
N PRO A 93 -15.22 13.69 -4.49
CA PRO A 93 -14.60 14.06 -3.23
C PRO A 93 -13.86 12.90 -2.55
N PHE A 94 -12.82 13.23 -1.81
CA PHE A 94 -12.16 12.29 -0.93
C PHE A 94 -13.08 11.91 0.23
N LYS A 95 -13.18 10.60 0.49
CA LYS A 95 -14.02 10.07 1.55
C LYS A 95 -13.47 10.43 2.94
N LYS A 96 -14.36 10.80 3.87
CA LYS A 96 -13.95 11.11 5.24
C LYS A 96 -13.41 9.85 5.92
N LEU A 97 -12.20 9.95 6.48
CA LEU A 97 -11.57 8.86 7.21
C LEU A 97 -12.19 8.72 8.63
N PRO A 98 -12.17 7.51 9.22
CA PRO A 98 -12.42 7.33 10.65
C PRO A 98 -11.51 8.24 11.49
N TRP A 99 -12.02 8.75 12.60
CA TRP A 99 -11.35 9.79 13.41
C TRP A 99 -9.95 9.37 13.91
N VAL A 100 -9.76 8.11 14.28
CA VAL A 100 -8.46 7.55 14.70
C VAL A 100 -7.47 7.63 13.53
N ARG A 101 -7.86 7.13 12.36
CA ARG A 101 -7.04 7.10 11.14
C ARG A 101 -6.71 8.53 10.67
N ALA A 102 -7.69 9.44 10.70
CA ALA A 102 -7.49 10.86 10.43
C ALA A 102 -6.55 11.56 11.43
N THR A 103 -6.51 11.12 12.69
CA THR A 103 -5.61 11.68 13.71
C THR A 103 -4.16 11.25 13.48
N ILE A 104 -3.97 9.97 13.12
CA ILE A 104 -2.65 9.34 12.93
C ILE A 104 -2.04 9.72 11.57
N ILE A 105 -2.72 9.39 10.47
CA ILE A 105 -2.22 9.59 9.10
C ILE A 105 -2.55 10.99 8.58
N GLY A 106 -3.70 11.54 8.97
CA GLY A 106 -4.20 12.83 8.48
C GLY A 106 -5.31 12.66 7.44
N GLN A 107 -6.31 13.54 7.45
CA GLN A 107 -7.35 13.60 6.44
C GLN A 107 -6.82 14.32 5.18
N PRO A 108 -6.72 13.66 4.02
CA PRO A 108 -6.38 14.33 2.78
C PRO A 108 -7.47 15.34 2.36
N PRO A 109 -7.07 16.47 1.75
CA PRO A 109 -8.02 17.33 1.06
C PRO A 109 -8.47 16.68 -0.26
N ASN A 110 -9.62 17.12 -0.79
CA ASN A 110 -10.00 16.78 -2.16
C ASN A 110 -8.91 17.23 -3.14
N LEU A 111 -8.70 16.46 -4.21
CA LEU A 111 -7.79 16.84 -5.28
C LEU A 111 -8.31 18.13 -5.96
N LYS A 112 -7.44 19.13 -6.10
CA LYS A 112 -7.77 20.41 -6.74
C LYS A 112 -7.51 20.33 -8.24
N GLN A 113 -8.32 21.03 -9.02
CA GLN A 113 -8.05 21.26 -10.44
C GLN A 113 -6.99 22.38 -10.62
N PRO A 114 -6.18 22.34 -11.70
CA PRO A 114 -6.15 21.29 -12.71
C PRO A 114 -5.37 20.05 -12.25
N PHE A 115 -5.90 18.86 -12.55
CA PHE A 115 -5.14 17.61 -12.59
C PHE A 115 -5.33 16.97 -13.97
N TYR A 116 -4.41 16.07 -14.33
CA TYR A 116 -4.38 15.38 -15.60
C TYR A 116 -4.59 13.89 -15.39
N LEU A 117 -5.26 13.24 -16.34
CA LEU A 117 -5.44 11.80 -16.32
C LEU A 117 -4.22 11.12 -16.95
N LEU A 118 -3.73 10.07 -16.30
CA LEU A 118 -2.69 9.22 -16.86
C LEU A 118 -3.25 8.41 -18.05
N GLY A 119 -2.45 8.33 -19.11
CA GLY A 119 -2.66 7.39 -20.22
C GLY A 119 -1.92 6.07 -19.98
N GLU A 120 -1.60 5.35 -21.05
CA GLU A 120 -0.78 4.13 -21.00
C GLU A 120 0.71 4.43 -20.71
N THR A 121 1.15 5.66 -20.94
CA THR A 121 2.50 6.12 -20.66
C THR A 121 2.51 7.49 -20.00
N VAL A 122 3.62 7.82 -19.34
CA VAL A 122 3.92 9.15 -18.84
C VAL A 122 5.35 9.54 -19.22
N GLU A 123 5.51 10.70 -19.85
CA GLU A 123 6.82 11.21 -20.28
C GLU A 123 7.65 11.72 -19.10
N THR A 124 8.93 11.36 -19.07
CA THR A 124 9.95 11.93 -18.17
C THR A 124 11.09 12.53 -19.00
N GLU A 125 12.08 13.19 -18.37
CA GLU A 125 13.25 13.72 -19.09
C GLU A 125 14.09 12.62 -19.78
N SER A 126 14.09 11.41 -19.23
CA SER A 126 14.90 10.27 -19.65
C SER A 126 14.17 9.30 -20.60
N GLY A 127 12.85 9.43 -20.76
CA GLY A 127 12.00 8.64 -21.65
C GLY A 127 10.59 8.39 -21.08
N PRO A 128 9.70 7.73 -21.84
CA PRO A 128 8.38 7.39 -21.34
C PRO A 128 8.42 6.21 -20.35
N LEU A 129 7.72 6.35 -19.25
CA LEU A 129 7.38 5.23 -18.36
C LEU A 129 6.05 4.63 -18.79
N GLN A 130 5.93 3.30 -18.72
CA GLN A 130 4.67 2.60 -18.89
C GLN A 130 3.84 2.70 -17.61
N VAL A 131 2.56 3.01 -17.75
CA VAL A 131 1.58 3.06 -16.67
C VAL A 131 0.74 1.79 -16.74
N ILE A 132 0.84 0.93 -15.72
CA ILE A 132 0.20 -0.39 -15.74
C ILE A 132 -0.78 -0.49 -14.58
N ALA A 133 -2.06 -0.67 -14.89
CA ALA A 133 -3.09 -0.93 -13.90
C ALA A 133 -2.84 -2.29 -13.20
N THR A 134 -2.82 -2.24 -11.86
CA THR A 134 -2.49 -3.35 -10.98
C THR A 134 -3.51 -3.45 -9.83
N PRO A 135 -4.81 -3.61 -10.14
CA PRO A 135 -5.83 -3.71 -9.09
C PRO A 135 -5.54 -4.91 -8.19
N GLY A 136 -5.81 -4.75 -6.90
CA GLY A 136 -5.59 -5.81 -5.92
C GLY A 136 -5.34 -5.27 -4.53
N HIS A 137 -4.27 -4.49 -4.35
CA HIS A 137 -4.07 -3.72 -3.12
C HIS A 137 -5.24 -2.75 -2.91
N CYS A 138 -5.64 -2.08 -3.98
CA CYS A 138 -6.89 -1.36 -4.13
C CYS A 138 -7.25 -1.34 -5.63
N ASP A 139 -8.48 -0.99 -5.96
CA ASP A 139 -8.96 -1.09 -7.34
C ASP A 139 -8.36 -0.03 -8.29
N ASP A 140 -7.93 1.13 -7.77
CA ASP A 140 -7.37 2.22 -8.56
C ASP A 140 -5.84 2.17 -8.71
N HIS A 141 -5.20 1.12 -8.21
CA HIS A 141 -3.75 1.01 -8.14
C HIS A 141 -3.09 0.90 -9.52
N ILE A 142 -2.00 1.65 -9.70
CA ILE A 142 -1.11 1.58 -10.86
C ILE A 142 0.35 1.38 -10.42
N VAL A 143 1.15 0.81 -11.32
CA VAL A 143 2.61 0.84 -11.23
C VAL A 143 3.18 1.64 -12.39
N LEU A 144 4.41 2.13 -12.20
CA LEU A 144 5.20 2.76 -13.27
C LEU A 144 6.39 1.86 -13.59
N TYR A 145 6.57 1.54 -14.88
CA TYR A 145 7.66 0.70 -15.35
C TYR A 145 8.52 1.45 -16.36
N ASP A 146 9.83 1.51 -16.09
CA ASP A 146 10.84 1.98 -17.02
C ASP A 146 11.42 0.78 -17.78
N PRO A 147 11.06 0.56 -19.07
CA PRO A 147 11.59 -0.56 -19.85
C PRO A 147 13.06 -0.38 -20.24
N LYS A 148 13.57 0.86 -20.24
CA LYS A 148 14.96 1.16 -20.63
C LYS A 148 15.90 0.84 -19.48
N GLU A 149 15.56 1.28 -18.27
CA GLU A 149 16.36 1.02 -17.06
C GLU A 149 15.93 -0.25 -16.31
N LYS A 150 14.86 -0.91 -16.79
CA LYS A 150 14.25 -2.11 -16.19
C LYS A 150 13.85 -1.92 -14.72
N VAL A 151 13.33 -0.73 -14.42
CA VAL A 151 12.91 -0.32 -13.07
C VAL A 151 11.39 -0.44 -12.96
N LEU A 152 10.92 -1.21 -11.99
CA LEU A 152 9.51 -1.28 -11.62
C LEU A 152 9.28 -0.53 -10.31
N LEU A 153 8.58 0.60 -10.39
CA LEU A 153 8.09 1.37 -9.25
C LEU A 153 6.72 0.80 -8.88
N ALA A 154 6.72 -0.17 -7.97
CA ALA A 154 5.58 -1.05 -7.74
C ALA A 154 4.50 -0.47 -6.84
N GLY A 155 4.74 0.67 -6.17
CA GLY A 155 3.84 1.17 -5.14
C GLY A 155 3.48 0.05 -4.16
N ASP A 156 2.21 -0.06 -3.82
CA ASP A 156 1.72 -1.06 -2.88
C ASP A 156 1.24 -2.35 -3.58
N ALA A 157 1.37 -2.44 -4.91
CA ALA A 157 1.21 -3.70 -5.62
C ALA A 157 2.27 -4.73 -5.17
N PHE A 158 3.43 -4.29 -4.68
CA PHE A 158 4.39 -5.16 -4.02
C PHE A 158 4.92 -4.52 -2.72
N MET A 159 4.79 -5.27 -1.63
CA MET A 159 5.11 -4.87 -0.26
C MET A 159 5.49 -6.14 0.49
N GLY A 160 6.79 -6.46 0.51
CA GLY A 160 7.30 -7.70 1.09
C GLY A 160 6.70 -8.99 0.52
N SER A 161 7.30 -10.12 0.88
CA SER A 161 6.79 -11.44 0.47
C SER A 161 5.57 -11.89 1.29
N TYR A 162 5.42 -11.37 2.51
CA TYR A 162 4.36 -11.74 3.45
C TYR A 162 3.60 -10.49 3.89
N PHE A 163 2.28 -10.50 3.72
CA PHE A 163 1.40 -9.40 4.11
C PHE A 163 0.15 -10.01 4.77
N ALA A 164 -0.15 -9.59 6.01
CA ALA A 164 -1.12 -10.27 6.86
C ALA A 164 -2.36 -9.43 7.20
N THR A 165 -2.29 -8.11 7.09
CA THR A 165 -3.34 -7.18 7.56
C THR A 165 -3.66 -6.13 6.50
N PRO A 166 -4.37 -6.52 5.42
CA PRO A 166 -4.74 -5.61 4.34
C PRO A 166 -5.78 -4.56 4.77
N ASN A 167 -5.84 -3.47 3.99
CA ASN A 167 -6.98 -2.57 4.01
C ASN A 167 -8.25 -3.31 3.56
N PRO A 168 -9.45 -2.87 4.00
CA PRO A 168 -10.70 -3.55 3.64
C PRO A 168 -10.97 -3.59 2.13
N ASP A 169 -10.39 -2.71 1.33
CA ASP A 169 -10.59 -2.63 -0.12
C ASP A 169 -9.66 -3.55 -0.94
N VAL A 170 -8.81 -4.36 -0.28
CA VAL A 170 -8.00 -5.36 -0.98
C VAL A 170 -8.89 -6.43 -1.65
N ASP A 171 -8.55 -6.79 -2.88
CA ASP A 171 -9.03 -7.96 -3.61
C ASP A 171 -7.83 -8.84 -3.97
N SER A 172 -7.60 -9.89 -3.19
CA SER A 172 -6.42 -10.76 -3.36
C SER A 172 -6.43 -11.57 -4.66
N ARG A 173 -7.61 -11.77 -5.29
CA ARG A 173 -7.68 -12.46 -6.59
C ARG A 173 -7.24 -11.54 -7.71
N LYS A 174 -7.69 -10.28 -7.71
CA LYS A 174 -7.16 -9.26 -8.63
C LYS A 174 -5.67 -9.05 -8.39
N TRP A 175 -5.24 -9.06 -7.13
CA TRP A 175 -3.82 -8.91 -6.77
C TRP A 175 -2.95 -10.03 -7.35
N LEU A 176 -3.40 -11.29 -7.27
CA LEU A 176 -2.72 -12.43 -7.91
C LEU A 176 -2.54 -12.21 -9.42
N VAL A 177 -3.61 -11.84 -10.13
CA VAL A 177 -3.57 -11.58 -11.58
C VAL A 177 -2.65 -10.41 -11.90
N SER A 178 -2.67 -9.34 -11.11
CA SER A 178 -1.78 -8.19 -11.26
C SER A 178 -0.31 -8.59 -11.10
N LEU A 179 0.03 -9.35 -10.06
CA LEU A 179 1.39 -9.84 -9.83
C LEU A 179 1.86 -10.81 -10.93
N GLU A 180 0.98 -11.67 -11.45
CA GLU A 180 1.26 -12.56 -12.59
C GLU A 180 1.62 -11.75 -13.85
N ARG A 181 0.89 -10.68 -14.15
CA ARG A 181 1.23 -9.76 -15.26
C ARG A 181 2.58 -9.07 -15.05
N LEU A 182 2.91 -8.68 -13.82
CA LEU A 182 4.20 -8.05 -13.54
C LEU A 182 5.39 -9.02 -13.74
N MET A 183 5.18 -10.34 -13.62
CA MET A 183 6.22 -11.34 -13.91
C MET A 183 6.61 -11.41 -15.39
N GLU A 184 5.75 -10.94 -16.30
CA GLU A 184 6.00 -10.89 -17.74
C GLU A 184 6.98 -9.77 -18.12
N LEU A 185 7.15 -8.76 -17.25
CA LEU A 185 8.07 -7.65 -17.48
C LEU A 185 9.53 -8.08 -17.29
N ASP A 186 10.46 -7.40 -17.97
CA ASP A 186 11.90 -7.56 -17.77
C ASP A 186 12.37 -6.59 -16.68
N VAL A 187 12.31 -7.02 -15.41
CA VAL A 187 12.58 -6.18 -14.24
C VAL A 187 13.92 -6.58 -13.61
N GLU A 188 14.83 -5.61 -13.50
CA GLU A 188 16.12 -5.78 -12.79
C GLU A 188 16.16 -5.02 -11.46
N ILE A 189 15.30 -4.01 -11.30
CA ILE A 189 15.15 -3.23 -10.07
C ILE A 189 13.66 -3.13 -9.73
N LEU A 190 13.26 -3.68 -8.60
CA LEU A 190 11.91 -3.54 -8.05
C LEU A 190 11.94 -2.63 -6.83
N VAL A 191 11.16 -1.56 -6.85
CA VAL A 191 11.03 -0.59 -5.76
C VAL A 191 9.63 -0.69 -5.17
N GLU A 192 9.55 -1.05 -3.90
CA GLU A 192 8.29 -1.13 -3.15
C GLU A 192 7.78 0.27 -2.77
N GLY A 193 6.48 0.40 -2.50
CA GLY A 193 5.87 1.64 -1.97
C GLY A 193 6.45 2.09 -0.62
N HIS A 194 7.04 1.15 0.11
CA HIS A 194 7.67 1.38 1.42
C HIS A 194 9.20 1.44 1.39
N GLY A 195 9.79 1.50 0.18
CA GLY A 195 11.17 1.91 -0.02
C GLY A 195 12.22 0.81 -0.03
N HIS A 196 11.84 -0.47 0.12
CA HIS A 196 12.79 -1.55 -0.17
C HIS A 196 13.04 -1.64 -1.68
N ILE A 197 14.27 -2.03 -2.01
CA ILE A 197 14.72 -2.22 -3.38
C ILE A 197 15.20 -3.66 -3.52
N HIS A 198 14.52 -4.46 -4.33
CA HIS A 198 14.97 -5.79 -4.71
C HIS A 198 15.76 -5.69 -6.01
N THR A 199 17.04 -6.07 -5.98
CA THR A 199 17.87 -6.09 -7.18
C THR A 199 19.14 -6.94 -7.02
N LEU A 200 19.58 -7.53 -8.13
CA LEU A 200 20.91 -8.16 -8.26
C LEU A 200 21.95 -7.24 -8.94
N ARG A 201 21.55 -6.03 -9.36
CA ARG A 201 22.46 -5.06 -10.00
C ARG A 201 23.52 -4.58 -9.04
N ALA A 202 24.78 -4.90 -9.34
CA ALA A 202 25.92 -4.57 -8.48
C ALA A 202 26.25 -3.06 -8.44
N ASP A 203 25.79 -2.28 -9.43
CA ASP A 203 25.97 -0.83 -9.49
C ASP A 203 25.07 -0.05 -8.52
N ILE A 204 24.00 -0.67 -8.02
CA ILE A 204 23.18 -0.10 -6.94
C ILE A 204 23.93 -0.30 -5.61
N PRO A 205 24.23 0.76 -4.84
CA PRO A 205 24.96 0.61 -3.59
C PRO A 205 24.18 -0.16 -2.54
N ASP A 206 24.87 -0.94 -1.70
CA ASP A 206 24.25 -1.60 -0.56
C ASP A 206 23.88 -0.57 0.51
N PHE A 207 22.59 -0.55 0.87
CA PHE A 207 22.09 0.14 2.05
C PHE A 207 21.40 -0.89 2.95
N PRO A 208 22.00 -1.23 4.11
CA PRO A 208 21.46 -2.24 5.01
C PRO A 208 20.00 -1.96 5.37
N GLY A 209 19.14 -2.97 5.19
CA GLY A 209 17.71 -2.87 5.47
C GLY A 209 16.87 -2.14 4.41
N MET A 210 17.48 -1.62 3.34
CA MET A 210 16.78 -0.98 2.22
C MET A 210 17.00 -1.75 0.92
N VAL A 211 18.24 -2.13 0.61
CA VAL A 211 18.55 -2.91 -0.59
C VAL A 211 18.59 -4.40 -0.24
N ILE A 212 17.71 -5.16 -0.87
CA ILE A 212 17.59 -6.60 -0.74
C ILE A 212 18.22 -7.23 -1.98
N ARG A 213 19.31 -7.98 -1.78
CA ARG A 213 20.04 -8.68 -2.86
C ARG A 213 19.31 -9.94 -3.29
N GLN A 214 18.21 -9.71 -4.00
CA GLN A 214 17.32 -10.73 -4.51
C GLN A 214 16.83 -10.32 -5.90
N ASP A 215 16.70 -11.31 -6.78
CA ASP A 215 16.06 -11.12 -8.08
C ASP A 215 14.61 -10.64 -7.88
N PRO A 216 14.19 -9.53 -8.52
CA PRO A 216 12.80 -9.05 -8.49
C PRO A 216 11.75 -10.12 -8.79
N LYS A 217 11.98 -10.97 -9.79
CA LYS A 217 11.04 -12.03 -10.18
C LYS A 217 10.97 -13.12 -9.11
N VAL A 218 12.06 -13.41 -8.42
CA VAL A 218 12.04 -14.33 -7.27
C VAL A 218 11.24 -13.73 -6.13
N ALA A 219 11.39 -12.43 -5.84
CA ALA A 219 10.62 -11.74 -4.80
C ALA A 219 9.10 -11.77 -5.10
N ILE A 220 8.71 -11.43 -6.34
CA ILE A 220 7.33 -11.50 -6.81
C ILE A 220 6.78 -12.93 -6.77
N SER A 221 7.58 -13.92 -7.23
CA SER A 221 7.19 -15.34 -7.17
C SER A 221 6.90 -15.80 -5.74
N GLN A 222 7.74 -15.42 -4.76
CA GLN A 222 7.50 -15.78 -3.36
C GLN A 222 6.18 -15.20 -2.83
N LYS A 223 5.84 -13.95 -3.21
CA LYS A 223 4.55 -13.35 -2.85
C LYS A 223 3.38 -14.07 -3.53
N LEU A 224 3.52 -14.42 -4.81
CA LEU A 224 2.53 -15.21 -5.55
C LEU A 224 2.30 -16.57 -4.89
N ASP A 225 3.36 -17.28 -4.54
CA ASP A 225 3.29 -18.60 -3.90
C ASP A 225 2.60 -18.50 -2.53
N TYR A 226 2.92 -17.46 -1.75
CA TYR A 226 2.24 -17.18 -0.49
C TYR A 226 0.74 -16.90 -0.67
N LEU A 227 0.36 -16.04 -1.61
CA LEU A 227 -1.04 -15.72 -1.89
C LEU A 227 -1.82 -16.92 -2.44
N ARG A 228 -1.19 -17.77 -3.26
CA ARG A 228 -1.79 -19.02 -3.76
C ARG A 228 -1.98 -20.03 -2.64
N TRP A 229 -0.99 -20.18 -1.77
CA TRP A 229 -1.09 -21.04 -0.60
C TRP A 229 -2.20 -20.56 0.34
N LEU A 230 -2.29 -19.26 0.64
CA LEU A 230 -3.38 -18.69 1.43
C LEU A 230 -4.74 -19.00 0.81
N ARG A 231 -4.89 -18.79 -0.50
CA ARG A 231 -6.12 -19.11 -1.22
C ARG A 231 -6.50 -20.57 -1.05
N GLU A 232 -5.55 -21.49 -1.23
CA GLU A 232 -5.80 -22.92 -1.07
C GLU A 232 -6.26 -23.27 0.36
N GLN A 233 -5.60 -22.72 1.39
CA GLN A 233 -6.01 -22.92 2.78
C GLN A 233 -7.43 -22.39 3.06
N ILE A 234 -7.76 -21.22 2.50
CA ILE A 234 -9.07 -20.60 2.65
C ILE A 234 -10.14 -21.44 1.95
N ASP A 235 -9.89 -21.85 0.71
CA ASP A 235 -10.81 -22.65 -0.09
C ASP A 235 -11.10 -24.01 0.59
N VAL A 236 -10.06 -24.69 1.09
CA VAL A 236 -10.21 -25.94 1.87
C VAL A 236 -11.05 -25.70 3.13
N GLY A 237 -10.74 -24.65 3.90
CA GLY A 237 -11.48 -24.34 5.13
C GLY A 237 -12.97 -24.06 4.90
N PHE A 238 -13.32 -23.38 3.80
CA PHE A 238 -14.71 -23.17 3.41
C PHE A 238 -15.39 -24.45 2.89
N GLN A 239 -14.69 -25.29 2.12
CA GLN A 239 -15.20 -26.59 1.68
C GLN A 239 -15.53 -27.51 2.87
N GLU A 240 -14.70 -27.47 3.92
CA GLU A 240 -14.92 -28.18 5.18
C GLU A 240 -15.92 -27.51 6.13
N ARG A 241 -16.49 -26.35 5.73
CA ARG A 241 -17.45 -25.56 6.52
C ARG A 241 -16.90 -25.13 7.89
N LEU A 242 -15.60 -24.88 7.98
CA LEU A 242 -14.97 -24.42 9.20
C LEU A 242 -15.42 -22.98 9.52
N PRO A 243 -15.53 -22.61 10.81
CA PRO A 243 -15.74 -21.21 11.19
C PRO A 243 -14.59 -20.33 10.69
N VAL A 244 -14.88 -19.10 10.25
CA VAL A 244 -13.87 -18.15 9.69
C VAL A 244 -12.63 -18.00 10.59
N ARG A 245 -12.80 -17.95 11.91
CA ARG A 245 -11.70 -17.87 12.89
C ARG A 245 -10.73 -19.07 12.84
N VAL A 246 -11.21 -20.25 12.45
CA VAL A 246 -10.40 -21.47 12.32
C VAL A 246 -9.63 -21.43 11.00
N ILE A 247 -10.27 -20.97 9.93
CA ILE A 247 -9.63 -20.72 8.63
C ILE A 247 -8.52 -19.67 8.77
N GLU A 248 -8.78 -18.61 9.55
CA GLU A 248 -7.78 -17.60 9.86
C GLU A 248 -6.58 -18.20 10.60
N ALA A 249 -6.83 -19.04 11.61
CA ALA A 249 -5.77 -19.69 12.38
C ALA A 249 -4.92 -20.67 11.54
N SER A 250 -5.47 -21.29 10.48
CA SER A 250 -4.71 -22.14 9.57
C SER A 250 -3.84 -21.34 8.59
N CYS A 251 -4.29 -20.15 8.20
CA CYS A 251 -3.53 -19.23 7.33
C CYS A 251 -2.33 -18.60 8.05
N PHE A 252 -2.37 -18.48 9.38
CA PHE A 252 -1.33 -17.84 10.18
C PHE A 252 -0.93 -18.71 11.38
N PRO A 253 -0.23 -19.84 11.15
CA PRO A 253 0.17 -20.70 12.24
C PRO A 253 1.09 -19.93 13.20
N TRP A 254 0.72 -19.93 14.48
CA TRP A 254 1.28 -19.19 15.62
C TRP A 254 2.77 -19.49 15.96
N GLY A 255 3.56 -20.01 15.02
CA GLY A 255 4.84 -20.69 15.24
C GLY A 255 6.10 -19.86 15.07
N ARG A 256 6.07 -18.63 14.52
CA ARG A 256 7.27 -17.77 14.46
C ARG A 256 7.20 -16.67 15.53
N ARG A 257 7.74 -16.99 16.71
CA ARG A 257 7.78 -16.12 17.91
C ARG A 257 8.65 -14.87 17.80
N SER A 258 9.26 -14.58 16.65
CA SER A 258 10.16 -13.43 16.46
C SER A 258 9.84 -12.57 15.24
N SER A 259 8.68 -12.76 14.61
CA SER A 259 8.09 -11.80 13.66
C SER A 259 6.92 -11.08 14.32
N TRP A 260 6.60 -9.89 13.82
CA TRP A 260 5.51 -9.00 14.24
C TRP A 260 4.09 -9.63 14.15
N GLU A 261 4.03 -10.90 13.76
CA GLU A 261 2.87 -11.78 13.56
C GLU A 261 2.28 -12.34 14.87
N SER A 262 2.62 -11.76 16.03
CA SER A 262 2.10 -12.24 17.32
C SER A 262 0.60 -11.92 17.47
N CYS A 263 -0.15 -12.83 18.11
CA CYS A 263 -1.57 -12.64 18.46
C CYS A 263 -1.85 -11.30 19.13
N ALA A 264 -0.94 -10.89 20.02
CA ALA A 264 -1.07 -9.64 20.76
C ALA A 264 -0.99 -8.42 19.83
N THR A 265 -0.14 -8.45 18.81
CA THR A 265 0.01 -7.34 17.86
C THR A 265 -1.21 -7.24 16.95
N ASP A 266 -1.71 -8.36 16.43
CA ASP A 266 -2.91 -8.39 15.56
C ASP A 266 -4.18 -7.97 16.32
N GLU A 267 -4.41 -8.46 17.54
CA GLU A 267 -5.55 -8.00 18.36
C GLU A 267 -5.40 -6.54 18.79
N CYS A 268 -4.19 -6.07 19.11
CA CYS A 268 -3.97 -4.65 19.37
C CYS A 268 -4.24 -3.79 18.13
N ILE A 269 -3.80 -4.21 16.94
CA ILE A 269 -4.06 -3.52 15.68
C ILE A 269 -5.57 -3.52 15.38
N ARG A 270 -6.23 -4.67 15.48
CA ARG A 270 -7.68 -4.81 15.29
C ARG A 270 -8.44 -3.90 16.25
N LEU A 271 -8.04 -3.83 17.52
CA LEU A 271 -8.69 -2.97 18.52
C LEU A 271 -8.43 -1.49 18.26
N LEU A 272 -7.19 -1.10 17.95
CA LEU A 272 -6.81 0.30 17.66
C LEU A 272 -7.42 0.79 16.35
N SER A 273 -7.59 -0.09 15.38
CA SER A 273 -8.19 0.21 14.09
C SER A 273 -9.67 -0.07 14.03
N LEU A 274 -10.34 -0.43 15.13
CA LEU A 274 -11.76 -0.83 15.14
C LEU A 274 -12.10 -1.93 14.11
N GLY A 275 -11.16 -2.83 13.80
CA GLY A 275 -11.32 -3.93 12.84
C GLY A 275 -10.89 -3.62 11.40
N HIS A 276 -10.51 -2.38 11.08
CA HIS A 276 -10.10 -1.99 9.72
C HIS A 276 -8.83 -2.68 9.20
N PHE A 277 -7.90 -3.07 10.07
CA PHE A 277 -6.71 -3.85 9.71
C PHE A 277 -6.79 -5.17 10.47
N SER A 278 -7.07 -6.27 9.77
CA SER A 278 -7.13 -7.58 10.42
C SER A 278 -6.88 -8.71 9.42
N ARG A 279 -6.40 -9.84 9.94
CA ARG A 279 -6.31 -11.10 9.20
C ARG A 279 -7.67 -11.57 8.67
N THR A 280 -8.75 -11.26 9.38
CA THR A 280 -10.12 -11.53 8.92
C THR A 280 -10.43 -10.81 7.59
N GLU A 281 -9.95 -9.58 7.39
CA GLU A 281 -10.13 -8.88 6.11
C GLU A 281 -9.30 -9.52 4.99
N LEU A 282 -8.11 -10.06 5.28
CA LEU A 282 -7.37 -10.86 4.29
C LEU A 282 -8.13 -12.13 3.90
N VAL A 283 -8.72 -12.86 4.86
CA VAL A 283 -9.52 -14.05 4.52
C VAL A 283 -10.72 -13.66 3.65
N ARG A 284 -11.38 -12.53 3.98
CA ARG A 284 -12.53 -12.02 3.21
C ARG A 284 -12.17 -11.57 1.80
N SER A 285 -10.97 -11.01 1.58
CA SER A 285 -10.55 -10.52 0.26
C SER A 285 -10.41 -11.63 -0.78
N PHE A 286 -10.24 -12.89 -0.38
CA PHE A 286 -10.22 -14.03 -1.31
C PHE A 286 -11.62 -14.50 -1.75
N VAL A 287 -12.65 -14.27 -0.94
CA VAL A 287 -13.99 -14.84 -1.14
C VAL A 287 -15.06 -13.81 -1.52
N ARG A 288 -14.75 -12.52 -1.48
CA ARG A 288 -15.69 -11.46 -1.88
C ARG A 288 -16.21 -11.64 -3.31
N THR A 289 -17.42 -11.20 -3.57
CA THR A 289 -18.05 -11.09 -4.90
C THR A 289 -18.21 -9.62 -5.26
N ASN A 290 -18.37 -9.29 -6.55
CA ASN A 290 -18.46 -7.88 -7.00
C ASN A 290 -19.68 -7.13 -6.41
N ASP A 291 -20.68 -7.85 -5.90
CA ASP A 291 -21.89 -7.28 -5.29
C ASP A 291 -21.73 -7.04 -3.77
N ASP A 292 -20.65 -7.51 -3.15
CA ASP A 292 -20.40 -7.34 -1.73
C ASP A 292 -20.01 -5.88 -1.43
N GLN A 293 -20.86 -5.18 -0.66
CA GLN A 293 -20.53 -3.84 -0.19
C GLN A 293 -19.41 -3.91 0.86
N LEU A 294 -18.30 -3.24 0.58
CA LEU A 294 -17.23 -3.05 1.56
C LEU A 294 -17.80 -2.35 2.81
N PRO A 295 -17.58 -2.87 4.03
CA PRO A 295 -18.10 -2.26 5.23
C PRO A 295 -17.48 -0.87 5.40
N THR A 296 -18.33 0.14 5.30
CA THR A 296 -17.92 1.55 5.33
C THR A 296 -17.44 1.98 6.71
N VAL A 297 -17.93 1.31 7.77
CA VAL A 297 -17.63 1.49 9.20
C VAL A 297 -18.07 0.21 9.94
N TYR A 298 -17.23 -0.37 10.79
CA TYR A 298 -17.71 -1.32 11.81
C TYR A 298 -18.21 -0.53 13.03
N GLU A 299 -19.53 -0.49 13.24
CA GLU A 299 -20.11 -0.05 14.51
C GLU A 299 -20.05 -1.24 15.48
N VAL A 300 -19.09 -1.23 16.41
CA VAL A 300 -19.05 -2.21 17.50
C VAL A 300 -20.05 -1.76 18.57
N ARG A 301 -21.25 -2.34 18.57
CA ARG A 301 -22.14 -2.26 19.74
C ARG A 301 -21.69 -3.29 20.76
N ILE A 302 -21.12 -2.81 21.86
CA ILE A 302 -20.99 -3.63 23.07
C ILE A 302 -22.38 -3.66 23.71
N SER A 303 -23.19 -4.65 23.35
CA SER A 303 -24.35 -5.01 24.16
C SER A 303 -23.83 -5.69 25.41
N GLY A 304 -23.78 -4.95 26.52
CA GLY A 304 -23.60 -5.52 27.85
C GLY A 304 -24.76 -6.48 28.11
N GLY A 305 -24.46 -7.78 28.07
CA GLY A 305 -25.41 -8.82 28.39
C GLY A 305 -25.90 -8.69 29.83
N ASP A 306 -27.21 -8.85 29.98
CA ASP A 306 -27.94 -8.95 31.23
C ASP A 306 -27.25 -9.91 32.22
N TRP A 307 -27.04 -9.43 33.45
CA TRP A 307 -26.76 -10.27 34.60
C TRP A 307 -28.03 -10.40 35.45
N PRO A 308 -28.56 -11.63 35.65
CA PRO A 308 -29.40 -11.93 36.80
C PRO A 308 -28.69 -12.91 37.76
N PRO A 309 -29.18 -13.08 38.99
CA PRO A 309 -29.65 -12.08 39.95
C PRO A 309 -28.81 -12.15 41.25
N CYS A 310 -28.69 -11.03 41.96
CA CYS A 310 -28.25 -11.07 43.36
C CYS A 310 -29.46 -11.33 44.27
N HIS A 311 -29.27 -12.24 45.24
CA HIS A 311 -30.17 -12.46 46.38
C HIS A 311 -30.39 -11.19 47.21
#